data_AF-A0A5N9HES7-F1
#
_entry.id   AF-A0A5N9HES7-F1
#
_cell.length_a   1.000
_cell.length_b   1.000
_cell.length_c   1.000
_cell.angle_alpha   90.00
_cell.angle_beta   90.00
_cell.angle_gamma   90.00
#
_symmetry.space_group_name_H-M   'P 1'
#
loop_
_entity.id
_entity.type
_entity.pdbx_description
1 polymer ?
#
loop_
_entity_poly.entity_id
_entity_poly.type
_entity_poly.pdbx_seq_one_letter_code
_entity_poly.pdbx_strand_id
1 'polypeptide(L)'
;MSIMVRIPTPLRRVTNGQDKVQVNGDSVGAIIGDLDSQFPGLKERLCDEQGELRNFVNIYVNGEDVRFLDGINSATAEGDEISIVPAVAGG
;
A
#
# COMPACT_ATOMS: atom_id res chain seq x y z
N MET A 1 12.71 4.50 -9.58
CA MET A 1 12.97 4.22 -8.15
C MET A 1 12.20 2.97 -7.81
N SER A 2 12.88 1.84 -7.64
CA SER A 2 12.19 0.56 -7.42
C SER A 2 11.90 0.36 -5.93
N ILE A 3 10.63 0.33 -5.56
CA ILE A 3 10.16 -0.01 -4.22
C ILE A 3 9.40 -1.34 -4.28
N MET A 4 9.57 -2.18 -3.26
CA MET A 4 8.90 -3.48 -3.18
C MET A 4 7.70 -3.38 -2.23
N VAL A 5 6.49 -3.64 -2.75
CA VAL A 5 5.26 -3.69 -1.94
C VAL A 5 4.86 -5.12 -1.68
N ARG A 6 4.71 -5.50 -0.41
CA ARG A 6 4.14 -6.78 0.01
C ARG A 6 2.62 -6.75 0.00
N ILE A 7 2.01 -7.68 -0.75
CA ILE A 7 0.57 -7.77 -0.97
C ILE A 7 -0.04 -8.86 -0.07
N PRO A 8 -0.96 -8.50 0.84
CA PRO A 8 -1.61 -9.42 1.75
C PRO A 8 -2.59 -10.32 0.99
N THR A 9 -2.81 -11.54 1.48
CA THR A 9 -3.64 -12.56 0.83
C THR A 9 -5.00 -12.06 0.32
N PRO A 10 -5.78 -11.23 1.09
CA PRO A 10 -7.07 -10.72 0.61
C PRO A 10 -7.00 -9.85 -0.65
N LEU A 11 -5.85 -9.21 -0.91
CA LEU A 11 -5.65 -8.34 -2.07
C LEU A 11 -5.04 -9.06 -3.26
N ARG A 12 -4.50 -10.28 -3.09
CA ARG A 12 -3.81 -11.01 -4.16
C ARG A 12 -4.69 -11.34 -5.36
N ARG A 13 -6.02 -11.43 -5.18
CA ARG A 13 -6.95 -11.62 -6.31
C ARG A 13 -6.91 -10.44 -7.30
N VAL A 14 -6.58 -9.24 -6.84
CA VAL A 14 -6.47 -8.03 -7.66
C VAL A 14 -5.10 -7.96 -8.33
N THR A 15 -4.06 -8.48 -7.67
CA THR A 15 -2.68 -8.50 -8.18
C THR A 15 -2.31 -9.77 -8.96
N ASN A 16 -3.30 -10.48 -9.53
CA ASN A 16 -3.10 -11.74 -10.27
C ASN A 16 -2.32 -12.82 -9.49
N GLY A 17 -2.51 -12.88 -8.17
CA GLY A 17 -1.84 -13.83 -7.28
C GLY A 17 -0.50 -13.36 -6.73
N GLN A 18 0.03 -12.20 -7.18
CA GLN A 18 1.33 -11.70 -6.75
C GLN A 18 1.32 -11.30 -5.28
N ASP A 19 2.29 -11.81 -4.52
CA ASP A 19 2.53 -11.48 -3.12
C ASP A 19 3.50 -10.30 -2.93
N LYS A 20 4.19 -9.92 -4.00
CA LYS A 20 5.08 -8.76 -4.08
C LYS A 20 4.90 -8.07 -5.42
N VAL A 21 4.88 -6.74 -5.40
CA VAL A 21 4.77 -5.90 -6.59
C VAL A 21 5.85 -4.83 -6.54
N GLN A 22 6.53 -4.63 -7.66
CA GLN A 22 7.50 -3.56 -7.82
C GLN A 22 6.79 -2.30 -8.34
N VAL A 23 7.07 -1.18 -7.70
CA VAL A 23 6.39 0.10 -7.96
C VAL A 23 7.38 1.25 -7.97
N ASN A 24 6.93 2.40 -8.46
CA ASN A 24 7.65 3.66 -8.36
C ASN A 24 6.79 4.72 -7.63
N GLY A 25 7.42 5.48 -6.75
CA GLY A 25 6.77 6.58 -6.03
C GLY A 25 7.71 7.22 -5.02
N ASP A 26 7.51 8.50 -4.76
CA ASP A 26 8.22 9.28 -3.73
C ASP A 26 7.40 9.43 -2.43
N SER A 27 6.19 8.89 -2.41
CA SER A 27 5.27 8.90 -1.28
C SER A 27 4.35 7.68 -1.29
N VAL A 28 3.78 7.34 -0.14
CA VAL A 28 2.77 6.26 -0.02
C VAL A 28 1.60 6.48 -0.99
N GLY A 29 1.13 7.71 -1.17
CA GLY A 29 0.09 8.05 -2.14
C GLY A 29 0.50 7.77 -3.59
N ALA A 30 1.73 8.14 -3.97
CA ALA A 30 2.27 7.83 -5.29
C ALA A 30 2.39 6.30 -5.52
N ILE A 31 2.84 5.57 -4.50
CA ILE A 31 2.92 4.11 -4.50
C ILE A 31 1.54 3.47 -4.72
N ILE A 32 0.51 3.94 -4.01
CA ILE A 32 -0.87 3.46 -4.20
C ILE A 32 -1.38 3.78 -5.61
N GLY A 33 -1.06 4.96 -6.15
CA GLY A 33 -1.43 5.34 -7.51
C GLY A 33 -0.76 4.48 -8.59
N ASP A 34 0.51 4.13 -8.41
CA ASP A 34 1.24 3.23 -9.31
C ASP A 34 0.70 1.80 -9.22
N LEU A 35 0.42 1.31 -8.01
CA LEU A 35 -0.23 0.00 -7.82
C LEU A 35 -1.59 -0.08 -8.53
N ASP A 36 -2.41 0.97 -8.44
CA ASP A 36 -3.73 1.00 -9.09
C ASP A 36 -3.61 1.11 -10.61
N SER A 37 -2.60 1.83 -11.11
CA SER A 37 -2.31 1.88 -12.55
C SER A 37 -1.90 0.51 -13.11
N GLN A 38 -1.16 -0.28 -12.32
CA GLN A 38 -0.79 -1.66 -12.69
C GLN A 38 -1.94 -2.66 -12.45
N PHE A 39 -2.74 -2.45 -11.41
CA PHE A 39 -3.83 -3.33 -10.96
C PHE A 39 -5.09 -2.51 -10.64
N PRO A 40 -5.91 -2.17 -11.66
CA PRO A 40 -7.06 -1.30 -11.49
C PRO A 40 -8.05 -1.80 -10.42
N GLY A 41 -8.47 -0.89 -9.54
CA GLY A 41 -9.39 -1.16 -8.43
C GLY A 41 -8.68 -1.54 -7.12
N LEU A 42 -7.35 -1.50 -7.07
CA LEU A 42 -6.61 -1.67 -5.83
C LEU A 42 -6.77 -0.44 -4.93
N LYS A 43 -6.71 0.77 -5.49
CA LYS A 43 -6.82 2.01 -4.71
C LYS A 43 -8.15 2.08 -3.94
N GLU A 44 -9.25 1.67 -4.55
CA GLU A 44 -10.57 1.66 -3.90
C GLU A 44 -10.65 0.75 -2.66
N ARG A 45 -9.78 -0.27 -2.59
CA ARG A 45 -9.66 -1.18 -1.45
C ARG A 45 -8.78 -0.63 -0.33
N LEU A 46 -7.88 0.29 -0.66
CA LEU A 46 -6.91 0.88 0.28
C LEU A 46 -7.37 2.24 0.81
N CYS A 47 -7.97 3.06 -0.06
CA CYS A 47 -8.38 4.42 0.20
C CYS A 47 -9.90 4.59 0.14
N ASP A 48 -10.41 5.60 0.83
CA ASP A 48 -11.79 6.08 0.70
C ASP A 48 -11.96 7.05 -0.49
N GLU A 49 -13.15 7.64 -0.62
CA GLU A 49 -13.50 8.57 -1.69
C GLU A 49 -12.77 9.92 -1.57
N GLN A 50 -12.26 10.25 -0.37
CA GLN A 50 -11.46 11.44 -0.13
C GLN A 50 -9.98 11.21 -0.48
N GLY A 51 -9.59 9.96 -0.75
CA GLY A 51 -8.22 9.55 -1.05
C GLY A 51 -7.41 9.17 0.19
N GLU A 52 -8.03 9.19 1.37
CA GLU A 52 -7.37 8.85 2.63
C GLU A 52 -7.36 7.34 2.88
N LEU A 53 -6.41 6.85 3.68
CA LEU A 53 -6.33 5.42 4.02
C LEU A 53 -7.56 4.98 4.82
N ARG A 54 -8.19 3.89 4.39
CA ARG A 54 -9.30 3.30 5.13
C ARG A 54 -8.85 2.84 6.53
N ASN A 55 -9.73 2.99 7.51
CA ASN A 55 -9.43 2.62 8.92
C ASN A 55 -8.99 1.16 9.12
N PHE A 56 -9.39 0.25 8.23
CA PHE A 56 -9.03 -1.16 8.28
C PHE A 56 -7.81 -1.51 7.40
N VAL A 57 -7.05 -0.51 6.93
CA VAL A 57 -5.86 -0.70 6.11
C VAL A 57 -4.69 -0.06 6.82
N ASN A 58 -3.69 -0.86 7.19
CA ASN A 58 -2.43 -0.37 7.74
C ASN A 58 -1.37 -0.49 6.65
N ILE A 59 -0.58 0.56 6.48
CA ILE A 59 0.56 0.56 5.57
C ILE A 59 1.80 0.84 6.41
N TYR A 60 2.86 0.09 6.15
CA TYR A 60 4.14 0.28 6.84
C TYR A 60 5.24 0.59 5.83
N VAL A 61 6.10 1.54 6.17
CA VAL A 61 7.38 1.78 5.48
C VAL A 61 8.49 1.26 6.38
N ASN A 62 9.24 0.26 5.92
CA ASN A 62 10.33 -0.37 6.68
C ASN A 62 9.92 -0.83 8.10
N GLY A 63 8.66 -1.24 8.25
CA GLY A 63 8.10 -1.73 9.52
C GLY A 63 7.45 -0.66 10.41
N GLU A 64 7.48 0.61 10.02
CA GLU A 64 6.85 1.71 10.74
C GLU A 64 5.50 2.08 10.12
N ASP A 65 4.42 2.11 10.93
CA ASP A 65 3.07 2.42 10.45
C ASP A 65 2.98 3.88 10.02
N VAL A 66 2.54 4.11 8.79
CA VAL A 66 2.46 5.44 8.18
C VAL A 66 1.57 6.41 8.97
N ARG A 67 0.65 5.91 9.81
CA ARG A 67 -0.16 6.74 10.70
C ARG A 67 0.62 7.44 11.80
N PHE A 68 1.81 6.95 12.15
CA PHE A 68 2.74 7.63 13.06
C PHE A 68 3.79 8.48 12.30
N LEU A 69 3.77 8.40 10.97
CA LEU A 69 4.52 9.26 10.05
C LEU A 69 3.56 10.33 9.47
N ASP A 70 3.66 10.63 8.17
CA ASP A 70 2.84 11.62 7.46
C ASP A 70 1.67 10.98 6.69
N GLY A 71 1.20 9.80 7.11
CA GLY A 71 0.09 9.09 6.50
C GLY A 71 0.35 8.78 5.03
N ILE A 72 -0.60 9.13 4.16
CA ILE A 72 -0.48 8.95 2.71
C ILE A 72 0.65 9.81 2.09
N ASN A 73 1.07 10.88 2.78
CA ASN A 73 2.16 11.74 2.34
C ASN A 73 3.53 11.26 2.83
N SER A 74 3.60 10.16 3.61
CA SER A 74 4.87 9.60 4.08
C SER A 74 5.79 9.34 2.90
N ALA A 75 6.99 9.93 2.97
CA ALA A 75 7.98 9.82 1.92
C ALA A 75 8.47 8.37 1.78
N THR A 76 8.77 7.98 0.54
CA THR A 76 9.36 6.67 0.22
C THR A 76 10.58 6.85 -0.65
N ALA A 77 11.60 6.02 -0.43
CA ALA A 77 12.85 6.02 -1.16
C ALA A 77 13.11 4.67 -1.85
N GLU A 78 13.99 4.68 -2.84
CA GLU A 78 14.44 3.44 -3.47
C GLU A 78 15.06 2.48 -2.44
N GLY A 79 14.66 1.22 -2.48
CA GLY A 79 15.08 0.20 -1.53
C GLY A 79 14.17 0.05 -0.30
N ASP A 80 13.20 0.94 -0.10
CA ASP A 80 12.21 0.77 0.96
C ASP A 80 11.36 -0.49 0.76
N GLU A 81 10.99 -1.11 1.87
CA GLU A 81 10.00 -2.17 1.91
C GLU A 81 8.67 -1.61 2.40
N ILE A 82 7.65 -1.69 1.54
CA ILE A 82 6.28 -1.30 1.88
C ILE A 82 5.47 -2.56 2.15
N SER A 83 4.66 -2.56 3.21
CA SER A 83 3.72 -3.66 3.47
C SER A 83 2.31 -3.15 3.69
N ILE A 84 1.35 -3.80 3.05
CA ILE A 84 -0.08 -3.54 3.25
C ILE A 84 -0.60 -4.64 4.17
N VAL A 85 -1.17 -4.24 5.31
CA VAL A 85 -1.73 -5.16 6.30
C VAL A 85 -3.20 -4.79 6.51
N PRO A 86 -4.15 -5.65 6.11
CA PRO A 86 -5.54 -5.43 6.43
C PRO A 86 -5.73 -5.64 7.94
N ALA A 87 -6.50 -4.77 8.58
CA ALA A 87 -6.95 -4.98 9.94
C ALA A 87 -7.87 -6.21 9.93
N VAL A 88 -7.37 -7.32 10.46
CA VAL A 88 -8.18 -8.52 10.66
C VAL A 88 -8.73 -8.42 12.08
N ALA A 89 -10.05 -8.29 12.22
CA ALA A 89 -10.68 -8.56 13.50
C ALA A 89 -10.39 -10.04 13.80
N GLY A 90 -9.60 -10.29 14.86
CA GLY A 90 -9.31 -11.65 15.30
C GLY A 90 -10.62 -12.41 15.52
N GLY A 91 -10.72 -13.58 14.90
CA GLY A 91 -11.81 -14.53 15.15
C GLY A 91 -11.66 -15.24 16.48
#